data_AF-A0A9D1RW23-F1
#
_entry.id   AF-A0A9D1RW23-F1
#
_cell.length_a   1.000
_cell.length_b   1.000
_cell.length_c   1.000
_cell.angle_alpha   90.00
_cell.angle_beta   90.00
_cell.angle_gamma   90.00
#
_symmetry.space_group_name_H-M   'P 1'
#
loop_
_entity.id
_entity.type
_entity.pdbx_description
1 polymer ?
#
loop_
_entity_poly.entity_id
_entity_poly.type
_entity_poly.pdbx_seq_one_letter_code
_entity_poly.pdbx_strand_id
1 'polypeptide(L)'
;MALYAMGDTHLSLAVNKPMDVFGGGWVGYVDKLREGLSVLQPEDTIVLCGDISWGMSLEQAREDFAFLDAFPGRKLILKGNHDYW
;
A
#
# COMPACT_ATOMS: atom_id res chain seq x y z
N MET A 1 7.48 12.14 15.99
CA MET A 1 8.31 11.28 15.12
C MET A 1 8.25 9.85 15.62
N ALA A 2 7.47 9.05 14.94
CA ALA A 2 7.40 7.60 15.04
C ALA A 2 7.90 6.94 13.74
N LEU A 3 8.25 5.66 13.86
CA LEU A 3 8.58 4.79 12.74
C LEU A 3 7.54 3.69 12.64
N TYR A 4 6.92 3.57 11.48
CA TYR A 4 5.96 2.52 11.14
C TYR A 4 6.55 1.58 10.09
N ALA A 5 6.03 0.36 10.02
CA ALA A 5 6.37 -0.59 8.97
C ALA A 5 5.11 -1.37 8.58
N MET A 6 4.91 -1.55 7.28
CA MET A 6 3.90 -2.45 6.73
C MET A 6 4.38 -3.01 5.39
N GLY A 7 3.86 -4.15 4.98
CA GLY A 7 4.15 -4.78 3.70
C GLY A 7 2.92 -5.55 3.20
N ASP A 8 3.06 -6.18 2.04
CA ASP A 8 2.07 -7.11 1.50
C ASP A 8 0.69 -6.47 1.30
N THR A 9 0.64 -5.18 1.00
CA THR A 9 -0.65 -4.50 0.80
C THR A 9 -1.39 -5.00 -0.42
N HIS A 10 -0.67 -5.50 -1.44
CA HIS A 10 -1.25 -6.08 -2.65
C HIS A 10 -2.40 -5.23 -3.22
N LEU A 11 -2.19 -3.91 -3.28
CA LEU A 11 -3.14 -2.95 -3.81
C LEU A 11 -3.38 -3.24 -5.29
N SER A 12 -4.62 -3.03 -5.72
CA SER A 12 -5.05 -3.29 -7.09
C SER A 12 -6.06 -2.24 -7.53
N LEU A 13 -5.83 -0.96 -7.22
CA LEU A 13 -6.78 0.12 -7.47
C LEU A 13 -6.97 0.42 -8.96
N ALA A 14 -5.98 0.07 -9.79
CA ALA A 14 -6.04 0.21 -11.24
C ALA A 14 -6.07 -1.13 -12.00
N VAL A 15 -6.05 -2.27 -11.30
CA VAL A 15 -6.08 -3.61 -11.93
C VAL A 15 -7.08 -4.53 -11.22
N ASN A 16 -7.77 -5.40 -11.94
CA ASN A 16 -8.78 -6.28 -11.35
C ASN A 16 -8.16 -7.52 -10.68
N LYS A 17 -7.43 -7.31 -9.57
CA LYS A 17 -6.83 -8.36 -8.75
C LYS A 17 -6.96 -8.07 -7.24
N PRO A 18 -8.18 -7.83 -6.72
CA PRO A 18 -8.38 -7.46 -5.32
C PRO A 18 -8.11 -8.65 -4.41
N MET A 19 -7.60 -8.38 -3.20
CA MET A 19 -7.38 -9.42 -2.20
C MET A 19 -8.66 -9.89 -1.51
N ASP A 20 -9.78 -9.16 -1.65
CA ASP A 20 -11.10 -9.53 -1.12
C ASP A 20 -11.55 -10.95 -1.52
N VAL A 21 -11.06 -11.47 -2.65
CA VAL A 21 -11.34 -12.83 -3.12
C VAL A 21 -10.90 -13.92 -2.15
N PHE A 22 -9.94 -13.63 -1.27
CA PHE A 22 -9.49 -14.54 -0.21
C PHE A 22 -10.36 -14.50 1.04
N GLY A 23 -11.30 -13.56 1.12
CA GLY A 23 -12.23 -13.41 2.24
C GLY A 23 -11.55 -13.09 3.58
N GLY A 24 -12.31 -13.26 4.67
CA GLY A 24 -11.82 -13.08 6.04
C GLY A 24 -11.20 -11.70 6.28
N GLY A 25 -9.93 -11.68 6.69
CA GLY A 25 -9.19 -10.45 6.97
C GLY A 25 -9.10 -9.50 5.77
N TRP A 26 -9.19 -10.02 4.55
CA TRP A 26 -9.06 -9.25 3.31
C TRP A 26 -10.33 -8.53 2.85
N VAL A 27 -11.49 -8.87 3.40
CA VAL A 27 -12.74 -8.17 3.05
C VAL A 27 -12.61 -6.70 3.46
N GLY A 28 -12.72 -5.78 2.49
CA GLY A 28 -12.56 -4.35 2.71
C GLY A 28 -11.14 -3.93 3.10
N TYR A 29 -10.11 -4.65 2.66
CA TYR A 29 -8.72 -4.39 3.08
C TYR A 29 -8.23 -2.98 2.72
N VAL A 30 -8.67 -2.41 1.60
CA VAL A 30 -8.30 -1.04 1.20
C VAL A 30 -8.81 -0.02 2.21
N ASP A 31 -10.04 -0.19 2.71
CA ASP A 31 -10.61 0.71 3.71
C ASP A 31 -9.91 0.57 5.07
N LYS A 32 -9.56 -0.66 5.44
CA LYS A 32 -8.74 -0.94 6.65
C LYS A 32 -7.34 -0.31 6.55
N LEU A 33 -6.71 -0.37 5.38
CA LEU A 33 -5.42 0.30 5.14
C LEU A 33 -5.58 1.82 5.26
N ARG A 34 -6.65 2.40 4.71
CA ARG A 34 -6.93 3.83 4.82
C ARG A 34 -7.11 4.27 6.27
N GLU A 35 -7.86 3.51 7.06
CA GLU A 35 -8.05 3.75 8.49
C GLU A 35 -6.73 3.58 9.26
N GLY A 36 -5.99 2.50 9.01
CA GLY A 36 -4.72 2.24 9.68
C GLY A 36 -3.64 3.29 9.41
N LEU A 37 -3.59 3.82 8.18
CA LEU A 37 -2.64 4.86 7.78
C LEU A 37 -3.04 6.27 8.23
N SER A 38 -4.28 6.49 8.68
CA SER A 38 -4.75 7.83 9.08
C SER A 38 -4.06 8.37 10.34
N VAL A 39 -3.32 7.53 11.06
CA VAL A 39 -2.57 7.93 12.27
C VAL A 39 -1.27 8.66 11.96
N LEU A 40 -0.75 8.52 10.72
CA LEU A 40 0.52 9.11 10.31
C LEU A 40 0.49 10.64 10.41
N GLN A 41 1.59 11.21 10.91
CA GLN A 41 1.84 12.65 10.95
C GLN A 41 2.96 13.05 9.97
N PRO A 42 3.07 14.34 9.59
CA PRO A 42 4.10 14.82 8.65
C PRO A 42 5.54 14.49 9.04
N GLU A 43 5.85 14.43 10.32
CA GLU A 43 7.18 14.11 10.86
C GLU A 43 7.48 12.61 10.96
N ASP A 44 6.49 11.74 10.71
CA ASP A 44 6.66 10.30 10.83
C ASP A 44 7.30 9.69 9.59
N THR A 45 7.84 8.48 9.76
CA THR A 45 8.35 7.67 8.65
C THR A 45 7.62 6.32 8.61
N ILE A 46 7.23 5.89 7.41
CA ILE A 46 6.71 4.53 7.17
C ILE A 46 7.62 3.79 6.20
N VAL A 47 7.98 2.56 6.56
CA VAL A 47 8.66 1.60 5.69
C VAL A 47 7.60 0.71 5.04
N LEU A 48 7.53 0.74 3.71
CA LEU A 48 6.73 -0.14 2.89
C LEU A 48 7.62 -1.31 2.46
N CYS A 49 7.45 -2.46 3.11
CA CYS A 49 8.34 -3.61 3.07
C CYS A 49 8.20 -4.50 1.82
N GLY A 50 7.57 -4.00 0.74
CA GLY A 50 7.38 -4.74 -0.50
C GLY A 50 6.01 -5.40 -0.63
N ASP A 51 5.78 -5.97 -1.81
CA ASP A 51 4.52 -6.56 -2.28
C ASP A 51 3.35 -5.57 -2.13
N ILE A 52 3.60 -4.37 -2.65
CA ILE A 52 2.75 -3.20 -2.46
C ILE A 52 1.58 -3.22 -3.43
N SER A 53 1.86 -3.51 -4.71
CA SER A 53 0.91 -3.39 -5.81
C SER A 53 0.89 -4.66 -6.66
N TRP A 54 -0.29 -5.04 -7.14
CA TRP A 54 -0.48 -6.04 -8.19
C TRP A 54 -0.22 -5.50 -9.60
N GLY A 55 -0.05 -4.18 -9.76
CA GLY A 55 0.29 -3.55 -11.02
C GLY A 55 1.65 -4.04 -11.54
N MET A 56 1.67 -4.48 -12.80
CA MET A 56 2.88 -5.04 -13.43
C MET A 56 3.72 -4.00 -14.18
N SER A 57 3.31 -2.73 -14.16
CA SER A 57 4.06 -1.58 -14.68
C SER A 57 3.80 -0.37 -13.79
N LEU A 58 4.65 0.67 -13.87
CA LEU A 58 4.42 1.92 -13.15
C LEU A 58 3.06 2.56 -13.48
N GLU A 59 2.59 2.46 -14.72
CA GLU A 59 1.26 2.95 -15.11
C GLU A 59 0.15 2.20 -14.39
N GLN A 60 0.28 0.87 -14.26
CA GLN A 60 -0.70 0.04 -13.55
C GLN A 60 -0.63 0.23 -12.03
N ALA A 61 0.54 0.55 -11.47
CA ALA A 61 0.72 0.81 -10.05
C ALA A 61 0.42 2.27 -9.65
N ARG A 62 0.15 3.15 -10.63
CA ARG A 62 -0.01 4.59 -10.41
C ARG A 62 -1.05 4.92 -9.34
N GLU A 63 -2.24 4.35 -9.43
CA GLU A 63 -3.31 4.65 -8.48
C GLU A 63 -3.02 4.09 -7.09
N ASP A 64 -2.27 2.99 -7.00
CA ASP A 64 -1.83 2.40 -5.73
C ASP A 64 -0.80 3.31 -5.04
N PHE A 65 0.19 3.82 -5.79
CA PHE A 65 1.14 4.80 -5.27
C PHE A 65 0.49 6.13 -4.94
N ALA A 66 -0.48 6.60 -5.73
CA ALA A 66 -1.24 7.82 -5.43
C ALA A 66 -2.05 7.69 -4.14
N PHE A 67 -2.64 6.51 -3.88
CA PHE A 67 -3.31 6.21 -2.62
C PHE A 67 -2.34 6.31 -1.43
N LEU A 68 -1.15 5.73 -1.53
CA LEU A 68 -0.14 5.77 -0.46
C LEU A 68 0.49 7.16 -0.27
N ASP A 69 0.69 7.90 -1.36
CA ASP A 69 1.27 9.25 -1.35
C ASP A 69 0.36 10.28 -0.66
N ALA A 70 -0.96 10.06 -0.72
CA ALA A 70 -1.94 10.95 -0.10
C ALA A 70 -1.83 11.06 1.44
N PHE A 71 -1.19 10.07 2.09
CA PHE A 71 -0.94 10.12 3.53
C PHE A 71 0.32 10.97 3.84
N PRO A 72 0.40 11.65 4.99
CA PRO A 72 1.58 12.45 5.34
C PRO A 72 2.78 11.56 5.71
N GLY A 73 3.91 12.20 6.01
CA GLY A 73 5.13 11.52 6.47
C GLY A 73 6.04 11.04 5.34
N ARG A 74 7.26 10.65 5.70
CA ARG A 74 8.26 10.11 4.76
C ARG A 74 7.97 8.64 4.47
N LYS A 75 7.98 8.25 3.20
CA LYS A 75 7.84 6.84 2.80
C LYS A 75 9.19 6.28 2.36
N LEU A 76 9.58 5.14 2.90
CA LEU A 76 10.71 4.34 2.44
C LEU A 76 10.16 3.07 1.80
N ILE A 77 10.44 2.87 0.52
CA ILE A 77 9.81 1.83 -0.29
C ILE A 77 10.85 0.77 -0.65
N LEU A 78 10.56 -0.48 -0.29
CA LEU A 78 11.29 -1.67 -0.70
C LEU A 78 10.49 -2.41 -1.76
N LYS A 79 11.16 -3.06 -2.71
CA LYS A 79 10.53 -3.87 -3.75
C LYS A 79 10.39 -5.31 -3.22
N GLY A 80 9.17 -5.83 -3.19
CA GLY A 80 8.89 -7.25 -2.99
C GLY A 80 8.97 -8.05 -4.29
N ASN A 81 8.68 -9.34 -4.24
CA ASN A 81 8.74 -10.20 -5.42
C ASN A 81 7.53 -10.04 -6.37
N HIS A 82 6.43 -9.44 -5.92
CA HIS A 82 5.25 -9.13 -6.73
C HIS A 82 5.21 -7.69 -7.26
N ASP A 83 6.11 -6.83 -6.77
CA ASP A 83 6.28 -5.48 -7.27
C ASP A 83 7.02 -5.52 -8.61
N TYR A 84 6.34 -5.70 -9.74
CA TYR A 84 6.99 -5.77 -11.07
C TYR A 84 7.16 -4.44 -11.78
N TRP A 85 6.47 -3.40 -11.29
CA TRP A 85 6.51 -2.04 -11.81
C TRP A 85 7.93 -1.50 -12.03
#